data_AF-A0A820BZQ9-F1
#
_entry.id   AF-A0A820BZQ9-F1
#
_cell.length_a   1.000
_cell.length_b   1.000
_cell.length_c   1.000
_cell.angle_alpha   90.00
_cell.angle_beta   90.00
_cell.angle_gamma   90.00
#
_symmetry.space_group_name_H-M   'P 1'
#
loop_
_entity.id
_entity.type
_entity.pdbx_description
1 polymer ?
#
loop_
_entity_poly.entity_id
_entity_poly.type
_entity_poly.pdbx_seq_one_letter_code
_entity_poly.pdbx_strand_id
1 'polypeptide(L)'
;MQCARICGIVLISSSFLFLCLIFSCPELKFQNTSCTSMNTPCCNQIYYPVCDIVNPHQMFLSPCHFGCINQTIINNNSNTILYSSCRCAKNIIVSETACRFRQIPCKVIFALTLLGATLLVFFTAFVQVPMLQVFLHSVPIYDQNMALALRQCIVRVLGQTSGPLLFGYVFDQACLVWLTDCYARRTCKVYDNRRMGLSMALSGFSIRFMSGIACGIVYIKWKSLRPNQIVTTSNTQHTSTDGSIDRNQHHEITRF
;
A
#
# COMPACT_ATOMS: atom_id res chain seq x y z
N MET A 1 15.24 26.29 6.17
CA MET A 1 15.64 25.21 7.11
C MET A 1 14.46 24.41 7.66
N GLN A 2 13.31 25.02 7.89
CA GLN A 2 12.13 24.34 8.44
C GLN A 2 11.57 23.24 7.51
N CYS A 3 11.55 23.45 6.19
CA CYS A 3 11.08 22.44 5.23
C CYS A 3 11.88 21.12 5.29
N ALA A 4 13.21 21.18 5.44
CA ALA A 4 14.05 19.99 5.54
C ALA A 4 13.79 19.20 6.84
N ARG A 5 13.55 19.91 7.95
CA ARG A 5 13.20 19.29 9.25
C ARG A 5 11.83 18.62 9.21
N ILE A 6 10.83 19.28 8.62
CA ILE A 6 9.47 18.74 8.45
C ILE A 6 9.49 17.50 7.55
N CYS A 7 10.24 17.53 6.46
CA CYS A 7 10.40 16.37 5.57
C CYS A 7 11.03 15.18 6.31
N GLY A 8 12.08 15.42 7.11
CA GLY A 8 12.71 14.38 7.94
C GLY A 8 11.74 13.74 8.95
N ILE A 9 10.96 14.56 9.67
CA ILE A 9 9.97 14.06 10.65
C ILE A 9 8.92 13.17 9.96
N VAL A 10 8.45 13.58 8.78
CA VAL A 10 7.44 12.80 8.05
C VAL A 10 8.00 11.52 7.43
N LEU A 11 9.26 11.50 7.01
CA LEU A 11 9.92 10.27 6.57
C LEU A 11 10.10 9.28 7.72
N ILE A 12 10.45 9.75 8.92
CA ILE A 12 10.59 8.90 10.11
C ILE A 12 9.22 8.39 10.58
N SER A 13 8.23 9.27 10.68
CA SER A 13 6.88 8.88 11.13
C SER A 13 6.22 7.91 10.15
N SER A 14 6.39 8.12 8.84
CA SER A 14 5.84 7.20 7.83
C SER A 14 6.54 5.85 7.84
N SER A 15 7.87 5.81 8.01
CA SER A 15 8.62 4.56 8.12
C SER A 15 8.21 3.73 9.34
N PHE A 16 7.97 4.39 10.48
CA PHE A 16 7.48 3.75 11.70
C PHE A 16 6.08 3.14 11.51
N LEU A 17 5.18 3.84 10.82
CA LEU A 17 3.84 3.34 10.52
C LEU A 17 3.85 2.13 9.57
N PHE A 18 4.78 2.05 8.61
CA PHE A 18 4.95 0.85 7.78
C PHE A 18 5.45 -0.36 8.59
N LEU A 19 6.28 -0.14 9.63
CA LEU A 19 6.68 -1.21 10.55
C LEU A 19 5.51 -1.70 11.41
N CYS A 20 4.59 -0.81 11.80
CA CYS A 20 3.37 -1.22 12.51
C CYS A 20 2.45 -2.13 11.68
N LEU A 21 2.52 -2.09 10.34
CA LEU A 21 1.76 -3.01 9.47
C LEU A 21 2.25 -4.47 9.53
N ILE A 22 3.42 -4.72 10.13
CA ILE A 22 3.96 -6.08 10.33
C ILE A 22 3.14 -6.86 11.36
N PHE A 23 2.42 -6.18 12.27
CA PHE A 23 1.49 -6.81 13.21
C PHE A 23 0.22 -7.28 12.49
N SER A 24 0.36 -8.34 11.69
CA SER A 24 -0.75 -8.99 10.99
C SER A 24 -1.55 -9.88 11.92
N CYS A 25 -2.83 -10.06 11.61
CA CYS A 25 -3.68 -11.02 12.32
C CYS A 25 -3.12 -12.43 12.21
N PRO A 26 -3.31 -13.27 13.25
CA PRO A 26 -3.05 -14.70 13.13
C PRO A 26 -3.94 -15.31 12.02
N GLU A 27 -3.33 -16.06 11.13
CA GLU A 27 -4.01 -16.67 9.98
C GLU A 27 -4.77 -17.95 10.34
N LEU A 28 -5.85 -18.21 9.60
CA LEU A 28 -6.41 -19.55 9.49
C LEU A 28 -5.48 -20.41 8.62
N LYS A 29 -5.34 -21.69 8.98
CA LYS A 29 -4.60 -22.62 8.13
C LYS A 29 -5.48 -23.01 6.96
N PHE A 30 -5.16 -22.46 5.79
CA PHE A 30 -5.75 -22.92 4.54
C PHE A 30 -5.16 -24.28 4.15
N GLN A 31 -6.00 -25.23 3.79
CA GLN A 31 -5.54 -26.53 3.32
C GLN A 31 -5.92 -26.72 1.84
N ASN A 32 -4.91 -26.77 0.98
CA ASN A 32 -5.07 -26.99 -0.46
C ASN A 32 -5.24 -28.49 -0.79
N THR A 33 -6.21 -29.14 -0.17
CA THR A 33 -6.56 -30.53 -0.49
C THR A 33 -7.72 -30.54 -1.48
N SER A 34 -7.43 -31.00 -2.71
CA SER A 34 -8.45 -31.29 -3.71
C SER A 34 -8.54 -32.80 -3.91
N CYS A 35 -9.73 -33.35 -3.69
CA CYS A 35 -10.03 -34.76 -3.91
C CYS A 35 -11.34 -34.82 -4.69
N THR A 36 -11.26 -34.37 -5.94
CA THR A 36 -12.40 -34.37 -6.85
C THR A 36 -12.88 -35.80 -7.08
N SER A 37 -14.20 -35.96 -7.00
CA SER A 37 -14.88 -37.25 -6.97
C SER A 37 -15.12 -37.88 -8.35
N MET A 38 -14.93 -37.13 -9.44
CA MET A 38 -15.31 -37.57 -10.78
C MET A 38 -14.23 -37.20 -11.81
N ASN A 39 -14.22 -37.92 -12.93
CA ASN A 39 -13.54 -37.55 -14.18
C ASN A 39 -13.98 -36.18 -14.75
N THR A 40 -14.78 -35.40 -14.01
CA THR A 40 -15.17 -34.04 -14.32
C THR A 40 -14.45 -33.07 -13.38
N PRO A 41 -13.59 -32.19 -13.89
CA PRO A 41 -13.04 -31.10 -13.09
C PRO A 41 -14.17 -30.22 -12.52
N CYS A 42 -14.02 -29.69 -11.30
CA CYS A 42 -14.95 -28.73 -10.67
C CYS A 42 -14.89 -27.35 -11.38
N CYS A 43 -15.13 -27.35 -12.69
CA CYS A 43 -15.17 -26.15 -13.53
C CYS A 43 -16.40 -25.33 -13.20
N ASN A 44 -16.26 -24.01 -13.19
CA ASN A 44 -17.33 -23.03 -12.91
C ASN A 44 -17.93 -23.08 -11.49
N GLN A 45 -17.32 -23.79 -10.55
CA GLN A 45 -17.77 -23.72 -9.15
C GLN A 45 -17.30 -22.41 -8.51
N ILE A 46 -18.26 -21.67 -7.94
CA ILE A 46 -18.00 -20.42 -7.23
C ILE A 46 -17.20 -20.74 -5.96
N TYR A 47 -16.25 -19.87 -5.61
CA TYR A 47 -15.55 -19.93 -4.33
C TYR A 47 -16.56 -19.90 -3.18
N TYR A 48 -16.60 -20.98 -2.39
CA TYR A 48 -17.58 -21.17 -1.31
C TYR A 48 -16.88 -21.82 -0.11
N PRO A 49 -16.25 -21.00 0.77
CA PRO A 49 -15.38 -21.51 1.81
C PRO A 49 -16.18 -22.30 2.85
N VAL A 50 -15.69 -23.49 3.19
CA VAL A 50 -16.28 -24.36 4.21
C VAL A 50 -15.22 -24.77 5.20
N CYS A 51 -15.61 -24.91 6.47
CA CYS A 51 -14.72 -25.36 7.53
C CYS A 51 -15.24 -26.65 8.14
N ASP A 52 -14.32 -27.44 8.69
CA ASP A 52 -14.65 -28.59 9.51
C ASP A 52 -15.33 -28.14 10.81
N ILE A 53 -16.45 -28.79 11.15
CA ILE A 53 -17.19 -28.53 12.40
C ILE A 53 -16.34 -28.91 13.62
N VAL A 54 -15.49 -29.94 13.50
CA VAL A 54 -14.61 -30.40 14.58
C VAL A 54 -13.39 -29.50 14.72
N ASN A 55 -12.75 -29.15 13.60
CA ASN A 55 -11.57 -28.28 13.55
C ASN A 55 -11.86 -26.97 12.78
N PRO A 56 -12.45 -25.95 13.43
CA PRO A 56 -12.86 -24.71 12.77
C PRO A 56 -11.69 -23.84 12.27
N HIS A 57 -10.43 -24.24 12.52
CA HIS A 57 -9.22 -23.57 12.04
C HIS A 57 -8.74 -24.05 10.67
N GLN A 58 -9.36 -25.09 10.10
CA GLN A 58 -9.07 -25.60 8.77
C GLN A 58 -10.17 -25.15 7.82
N MET A 59 -9.80 -24.32 6.85
CA MET A 59 -10.70 -23.86 5.80
C MET A 59 -10.37 -24.54 4.47
N PHE A 60 -11.42 -24.90 3.74
CA PHE A 60 -11.36 -25.55 2.44
C PHE A 60 -11.99 -24.66 1.37
N LEU A 61 -11.55 -24.83 0.12
CA LEU A 61 -11.91 -23.98 -1.01
C LEU A 61 -13.40 -24.02 -1.37
N SER A 62 -13.96 -25.23 -1.42
CA SER A 62 -15.38 -25.49 -1.71
C SER A 62 -15.75 -26.95 -1.42
N PRO A 63 -17.03 -27.27 -1.22
CA PRO A 63 -17.49 -28.65 -1.03
C PRO A 63 -17.19 -29.56 -2.25
N CYS A 64 -17.24 -29.03 -3.48
CA CYS A 64 -16.90 -29.79 -4.70
C CYS A 64 -15.43 -30.20 -4.72
N HIS A 65 -14.52 -29.25 -4.43
CA HIS A 65 -13.08 -29.53 -4.40
C HIS A 65 -12.71 -30.48 -3.26
N PHE A 66 -13.46 -30.45 -2.16
CA PHE A 66 -13.30 -31.39 -1.04
C PHE A 66 -13.95 -32.77 -1.28
N GLY A 67 -14.73 -32.91 -2.37
CA GLY A 67 -15.34 -34.16 -2.81
C GLY A 67 -16.55 -34.59 -1.97
N CYS A 68 -17.31 -33.63 -1.40
CA CYS A 68 -18.54 -33.92 -0.67
C CYS A 68 -19.69 -34.22 -1.65
N ILE A 69 -20.48 -35.24 -1.33
CA ILE A 69 -21.55 -35.75 -2.19
C ILE A 69 -22.93 -35.41 -1.61
N ASN A 70 -23.05 -35.46 -0.28
CA ASN A 70 -24.31 -35.29 0.41
C ASN A 70 -24.43 -33.87 0.96
N GLN A 71 -25.59 -33.24 0.75
CA GLN A 71 -25.94 -31.95 1.34
C GLN A 71 -27.20 -32.10 2.19
N THR A 72 -27.20 -31.53 3.40
CA THR A 72 -28.35 -31.53 4.31
C THR A 72 -28.60 -30.11 4.82
N ILE A 73 -29.86 -29.69 4.87
CA ILE A 73 -30.25 -28.36 5.34
C ILE A 73 -30.69 -28.51 6.79
N ILE A 74 -29.98 -27.87 7.72
CA ILE A 74 -30.37 -27.84 9.13
C ILE A 74 -31.18 -26.57 9.38
N ASN A 75 -32.46 -26.76 9.74
CA ASN A 75 -33.45 -25.72 10.02
C ASN A 75 -33.89 -24.86 8.81
N ASN A 76 -35.19 -24.93 8.51
CA ASN A 76 -35.90 -24.09 7.53
C ASN A 76 -35.77 -22.58 7.80
N ASN A 77 -35.36 -22.16 9.01
CA ASN A 77 -35.27 -20.76 9.39
C ASN A 77 -33.86 -20.16 9.23
N SER A 78 -32.80 -20.98 9.25
CA SER A 78 -31.40 -20.52 9.19
C SER A 78 -30.68 -20.85 7.89
N ASN A 79 -31.31 -21.62 6.99
CA ASN A 79 -30.76 -22.04 5.68
C ASN A 79 -29.31 -22.53 5.77
N THR A 80 -28.92 -23.20 6.86
CA THR A 80 -27.55 -23.68 7.02
C THR A 80 -27.38 -24.99 6.27
N ILE A 81 -26.45 -25.00 5.33
CA ILE A 81 -26.15 -26.17 4.49
C ILE A 81 -24.95 -26.90 5.09
N LEU A 82 -25.16 -28.16 5.47
CA LEU A 82 -24.11 -29.08 5.84
C LEU A 82 -23.74 -29.97 4.66
N TYR A 83 -22.44 -30.18 4.47
CA TYR A 83 -21.94 -31.12 3.50
C TYR A 83 -21.30 -32.31 4.22
N SER A 84 -21.65 -33.52 3.78
CA SER A 84 -21.18 -34.77 4.36
C SER A 84 -20.75 -35.76 3.28
N SER A 85 -20.14 -36.88 3.71
CA SER A 85 -19.61 -37.91 2.81
C SER A 85 -18.55 -37.37 1.84
N CYS A 86 -17.59 -36.61 2.38
CA CYS A 86 -16.47 -36.04 1.62
C CYS A 86 -15.36 -37.07 1.40
N ARG A 87 -14.75 -37.08 0.20
CA ARG A 87 -13.68 -38.03 -0.14
C ARG A 87 -12.32 -37.69 0.47
N CYS A 88 -12.00 -36.40 0.60
CA CYS A 88 -10.70 -35.96 1.14
C CYS A 88 -10.47 -36.38 2.60
N ALA A 89 -11.54 -36.62 3.35
CA ALA A 89 -11.46 -37.06 4.73
C ALA A 89 -12.72 -37.82 5.12
N LYS A 90 -12.52 -39.01 5.69
CA LYS A 90 -13.62 -39.85 6.17
C LYS A 90 -14.23 -39.24 7.44
N ASN A 91 -15.56 -39.28 7.55
CA ASN A 91 -16.33 -38.84 8.71
C ASN A 91 -16.20 -37.35 9.08
N ILE A 92 -15.84 -36.48 8.12
CA ILE A 92 -15.88 -35.03 8.31
C ILE A 92 -17.18 -34.46 7.77
N ILE A 93 -17.77 -33.55 8.53
CA ILE A 93 -18.91 -32.73 8.12
C ILE A 93 -18.38 -31.29 8.03
N VAL A 94 -18.62 -30.65 6.88
CA VAL A 94 -18.17 -29.27 6.64
C VAL A 94 -19.36 -28.35 6.47
N SER A 95 -19.20 -27.11 6.93
CA SER A 95 -20.22 -26.07 6.84
C SER A 95 -19.57 -24.70 6.66
N GLU A 96 -20.26 -23.78 6.01
CA GLU A 96 -19.90 -22.36 5.98
C GLU A 96 -19.94 -21.76 7.40
N THR A 97 -20.97 -22.09 8.17
CA THR A 97 -21.17 -21.55 9.54
C THR A 97 -20.19 -22.10 10.57
N ALA A 98 -19.51 -23.21 10.24
CA ALA A 98 -18.45 -23.78 11.08
C ALA A 98 -17.17 -22.95 11.04
N CYS A 99 -17.02 -22.05 10.05
CA CYS A 99 -15.87 -21.15 9.97
C CYS A 99 -15.92 -20.11 11.09
N ARG A 100 -15.39 -20.48 12.26
CA ARG A 100 -15.33 -19.61 13.43
C ARG A 100 -14.13 -18.68 13.32
N PHE A 101 -14.29 -17.61 12.56
CA PHE A 101 -13.30 -16.54 12.50
C PHE A 101 -13.10 -15.97 13.91
N ARG A 102 -11.87 -15.94 14.41
CA ARG A 102 -11.54 -15.19 15.64
C ARG A 102 -11.58 -13.69 15.30
N GLN A 103 -12.80 -13.13 15.16
CA GLN A 103 -13.04 -11.80 14.59
C GLN A 103 -12.50 -10.65 15.46
N ILE A 104 -12.36 -10.84 16.76
CA ILE A 104 -12.12 -9.76 17.73
C ILE A 104 -10.72 -9.13 17.61
N PRO A 105 -9.59 -9.87 17.64
CA PRO A 105 -8.28 -9.25 17.45
C PRO A 105 -8.12 -8.65 16.05
N CYS A 106 -8.82 -9.20 15.06
CA CYS A 106 -8.61 -8.80 13.68
C CYS A 106 -9.38 -7.52 13.29
N LYS A 107 -10.56 -7.28 13.87
CA LYS A 107 -11.27 -5.99 13.72
C LYS A 107 -10.46 -4.83 14.31
N VAL A 108 -9.83 -5.03 15.47
CA VAL A 108 -9.00 -4.00 16.12
C VAL A 108 -7.75 -3.72 15.30
N ILE A 109 -7.03 -4.76 14.86
CA ILE A 109 -5.86 -4.61 13.98
C ILE A 109 -6.26 -3.89 12.69
N PHE A 110 -7.37 -4.30 12.05
CA PHE A 110 -7.86 -3.64 10.85
C PHE A 110 -8.17 -2.16 11.09
N ALA A 111 -8.87 -1.82 12.18
CA ALA A 111 -9.14 -0.44 12.55
C ALA A 111 -7.85 0.37 12.79
N LEU A 112 -6.84 -0.21 13.46
CA LEU A 112 -5.54 0.42 13.66
C LEU A 112 -4.80 0.63 12.33
N THR A 113 -4.84 -0.35 11.41
CA THR A 113 -4.23 -0.20 10.08
C THR A 113 -4.92 0.87 9.24
N LEU A 114 -6.25 0.98 9.30
CA LEU A 114 -7.00 2.05 8.62
C LEU A 114 -6.69 3.43 9.21
N LEU A 115 -6.64 3.53 10.54
CA LEU A 115 -6.25 4.75 11.23
C LEU A 115 -4.83 5.17 10.82
N GLY A 116 -3.88 4.23 10.85
CA GLY A 116 -2.50 4.44 10.43
C GLY A 116 -2.39 4.88 8.96
N ALA A 117 -3.13 4.24 8.06
CA ALA A 117 -3.17 4.61 6.64
C ALA A 117 -3.75 6.01 6.42
N THR A 118 -4.79 6.38 7.15
CA THR A 118 -5.39 7.72 7.09
C THR A 118 -4.40 8.79 7.57
N LEU A 119 -3.72 8.54 8.69
CA LEU A 119 -2.67 9.43 9.20
C LEU A 119 -1.50 9.55 8.22
N LEU A 120 -1.08 8.45 7.60
CA LEU A 120 -0.03 8.45 6.57
C LEU A 120 -0.40 9.38 5.40
N VAL A 121 -1.60 9.23 4.85
CA VAL A 121 -2.07 10.07 3.74
C VAL A 121 -2.12 11.54 4.18
N PHE A 122 -2.66 11.80 5.37
CA PHE A 122 -2.73 13.14 5.94
C PHE A 122 -1.34 13.79 6.03
N PHE A 123 -0.36 13.16 6.70
CA PHE A 123 0.99 13.73 6.82
C PHE A 123 1.67 13.93 5.46
N THR A 124 1.46 13.02 4.50
CA THR A 124 2.04 13.20 3.16
C THR A 124 1.44 14.40 2.42
N ALA A 125 0.13 14.64 2.54
CA ALA A 125 -0.52 15.82 1.95
C ALA A 125 0.02 17.12 2.57
N PHE A 126 0.23 17.15 3.89
CA PHE A 126 0.78 18.31 4.58
C PHE A 126 2.19 18.67 4.13
N VAL A 127 3.03 17.69 3.76
CA VAL A 127 4.39 17.95 3.27
C VAL A 127 4.40 18.37 1.81
N GLN A 128 3.41 17.95 1.01
CA GLN A 128 3.31 18.35 -0.39
C GLN A 128 3.07 19.85 -0.56
N VAL A 129 2.26 20.47 0.31
CA VAL A 129 1.93 21.91 0.25
C VAL A 129 3.18 22.81 0.32
N PRO A 130 4.04 22.75 1.37
CA PRO A 130 5.23 23.59 1.45
C PRO A 130 6.26 23.24 0.37
N MET A 131 6.35 21.97 -0.06
CA MET A 131 7.22 21.60 -1.19
C MET A 131 6.75 22.21 -2.51
N LEU A 132 5.45 22.37 -2.70
CA LEU A 132 4.91 23.08 -3.85
C LEU A 132 5.24 24.57 -3.80
N GLN A 133 5.08 25.21 -2.62
CA GLN A 133 5.43 26.61 -2.44
C GLN A 133 6.91 26.88 -2.77
N VAL A 134 7.84 26.10 -2.22
CA VAL A 134 9.27 26.25 -2.50
C VAL A 134 9.58 26.06 -3.99
N PHE A 135 8.90 25.12 -4.64
CA PHE A 135 9.06 24.88 -6.07
C PHE A 135 8.62 26.09 -6.91
N LEU A 136 7.47 26.71 -6.58
CA LEU A 136 6.97 27.89 -7.30
C LEU A 136 7.89 29.11 -7.12
N HIS A 137 8.49 29.29 -5.94
CA HIS A 137 9.50 30.34 -5.71
C HIS A 137 10.81 30.12 -6.48
N SER A 138 11.04 28.91 -7.00
CA SER A 138 12.23 28.58 -7.79
C SER A 138 12.04 28.85 -9.29
N VAL A 139 10.83 29.19 -9.72
CA VAL A 139 10.46 29.37 -11.14
C VAL A 139 9.90 30.78 -11.38
N PRO A 140 10.25 31.44 -12.49
CA PRO A 140 9.66 32.73 -12.85
C PRO A 140 8.14 32.66 -13.01
N ILE A 141 7.43 33.73 -12.62
CA ILE A 141 5.96 33.77 -12.55
C ILE A 141 5.29 33.39 -13.87
N TYR A 142 5.88 33.76 -15.01
CA TYR A 142 5.34 33.48 -16.34
C TYR A 142 5.34 31.99 -16.71
N ASP A 143 6.25 31.19 -16.16
CA ASP A 143 6.43 29.76 -16.47
C ASP A 143 5.88 28.82 -15.39
N GLN A 144 5.33 29.35 -14.29
CA GLN A 144 4.92 28.56 -13.13
C GLN A 144 3.90 27.47 -13.47
N ASN A 145 2.93 27.78 -14.33
CA ASN A 145 1.88 26.84 -14.72
C ASN A 145 2.44 25.68 -15.55
N MET A 146 3.36 25.97 -16.48
CA MET A 146 4.03 24.96 -17.29
C MET A 146 4.92 24.06 -16.42
N ALA A 147 5.68 24.66 -15.51
CA ALA A 147 6.55 23.93 -14.58
C ALA A 147 5.74 23.01 -13.64
N LEU A 148 4.61 23.49 -13.13
CA LEU A 148 3.72 22.71 -12.28
C LEU A 148 3.10 21.53 -13.04
N ALA A 149 2.63 21.76 -14.27
CA ALA A 149 2.10 20.71 -15.12
C ALA A 149 3.14 19.62 -15.42
N LEU A 150 4.37 20.02 -15.78
CA LEU A 150 5.46 19.09 -16.04
C LEU A 150 5.83 18.27 -14.81
N ARG A 151 5.99 18.92 -13.65
CA ARG A 151 6.23 18.24 -12.36
C ARG A 151 5.17 17.18 -12.10
N GLN A 152 3.90 17.55 -12.25
CA GLN A 152 2.79 16.64 -11.97
C GLN A 152 2.75 15.49 -12.98
N CYS A 153 3.02 15.75 -14.26
CA CYS A 153 3.12 14.72 -15.28
C CYS A 153 4.17 13.67 -14.92
N ILE A 154 5.38 14.10 -14.56
CA ILE A 154 6.48 13.20 -14.16
C ILE A 154 6.08 12.36 -12.94
N VAL A 155 5.52 12.98 -11.90
CA VAL A 155 5.10 12.28 -10.67
C VAL A 155 3.99 11.26 -10.96
N ARG A 156 3.05 11.59 -11.83
CA ARG A 156 1.94 10.70 -12.20
C ARG A 156 2.43 9.51 -13.04
N VAL A 157 3.22 9.77 -14.08
CA VAL A 157 3.72 8.72 -14.97
C VAL A 157 4.62 7.76 -14.22
N LEU A 158 5.59 8.27 -13.46
CA LEU A 158 6.56 7.41 -12.77
C LEU A 158 6.03 6.83 -11.47
N GLY A 159 5.19 7.56 -10.74
CA GLY A 159 4.70 7.14 -9.43
C GLY A 159 3.35 6.44 -9.47
N GLN A 160 2.32 7.07 -10.07
CA GLN A 160 0.97 6.51 -10.09
C GLN A 160 0.81 5.33 -11.03
N THR A 161 1.61 5.22 -12.09
CA THR A 161 1.55 4.04 -12.97
C THR A 161 2.28 2.85 -12.36
N SER A 162 3.47 3.08 -11.81
CA SER A 162 4.30 2.01 -11.23
C SER A 162 3.76 1.50 -9.89
N GLY A 163 3.06 2.34 -9.14
CA GLY A 163 2.47 1.96 -7.85
C GLY A 163 1.53 0.76 -7.97
N PRO A 164 0.40 0.86 -8.71
CA PRO A 164 -0.54 -0.25 -8.90
C PRO A 164 0.10 -1.49 -9.52
N LEU A 165 1.08 -1.33 -10.40
CA LEU A 165 1.84 -2.45 -10.98
C LEU A 165 2.63 -3.21 -9.90
N LEU A 166 3.38 -2.49 -9.07
CA LEU A 166 4.16 -3.08 -7.98
C LEU A 166 3.26 -3.72 -6.93
N PHE A 167 2.19 -3.02 -6.53
CA PHE A 167 1.22 -3.59 -5.61
C PHE A 167 0.57 -4.84 -6.21
N GLY A 168 0.13 -4.81 -7.47
CA GLY A 168 -0.40 -5.98 -8.16
C GLY A 168 0.52 -7.19 -8.08
N TYR A 169 1.82 -7.00 -8.36
CA TYR A 169 2.82 -8.07 -8.21
C TYR A 169 2.91 -8.59 -6.77
N VAL A 170 2.91 -7.71 -5.76
CA VAL A 170 2.94 -8.12 -4.35
C VAL A 170 1.71 -8.95 -3.97
N PHE A 171 0.52 -8.56 -4.44
CA PHE A 171 -0.71 -9.33 -4.23
C PHE A 171 -0.65 -10.70 -4.92
N ASP A 172 -0.14 -10.75 -6.16
CA ASP A 172 -0.01 -12.00 -6.91
C ASP A 172 0.97 -12.98 -6.25
N GLN A 173 2.07 -12.47 -5.68
CA GLN A 173 3.04 -13.29 -4.92
C GLN A 173 2.49 -13.84 -3.62
N ALA A 174 1.54 -13.14 -2.98
CA ALA A 174 0.88 -13.60 -1.78
C ALA A 174 -0.26 -14.61 -2.07
N CYS A 175 -0.54 -14.92 -3.33
CA CYS A 175 -1.62 -15.83 -3.68
C CYS A 175 -1.32 -17.28 -3.28
N LEU A 176 -2.21 -17.88 -2.51
CA LEU A 176 -2.17 -19.31 -2.17
C LEU A 176 -2.97 -20.15 -3.17
N VAL A 177 -4.14 -19.66 -3.59
CA VAL A 177 -5.01 -20.37 -4.55
C VAL A 177 -5.57 -19.45 -5.62
N TRP A 178 -5.25 -19.83 -6.85
CA TRP A 178 -5.80 -19.25 -8.07
C TRP A 178 -7.12 -19.93 -8.42
N LEU A 179 -8.17 -19.14 -8.61
CA LEU A 179 -9.39 -19.65 -9.22
C LEU A 179 -9.11 -19.88 -10.71
N THR A 180 -9.34 -21.12 -11.16
CA THR A 180 -9.16 -21.54 -12.54
C THR A 180 -10.50 -21.96 -13.11
N ASP A 181 -10.89 -21.38 -14.24
CA ASP A 181 -12.09 -21.80 -14.97
C ASP A 181 -11.73 -22.87 -15.99
N CYS A 182 -11.04 -23.94 -15.56
CA CYS A 182 -10.57 -25.08 -16.35
C CYS A 182 -9.72 -24.82 -17.61
N TYR A 183 -9.78 -23.63 -18.19
CA TYR A 183 -9.11 -23.16 -19.39
C TYR A 183 -8.19 -21.98 -19.09
N ALA A 184 -8.49 -21.14 -18.08
CA ALA A 184 -7.68 -19.97 -17.74
C ALA A 184 -7.68 -19.67 -16.22
N ARG A 185 -6.55 -19.12 -15.75
CA ARG A 185 -6.45 -18.49 -14.43
C ARG A 185 -7.18 -17.15 -14.46
N ARG A 186 -8.01 -16.86 -13.45
CA ARG A 186 -8.71 -15.58 -13.34
C ARG A 186 -8.22 -14.73 -12.18
N THR A 187 -8.69 -15.04 -10.98
CA THR A 187 -8.45 -14.21 -9.79
C THR A 187 -7.99 -15.10 -8.64
N CYS A 188 -7.10 -14.57 -7.81
CA CYS A 188 -6.75 -15.23 -6.57
C CYS A 188 -7.87 -15.05 -5.54
N LYS A 189 -8.20 -16.10 -4.79
CA LYS A 189 -9.28 -16.08 -3.79
C LYS A 189 -8.77 -16.17 -2.36
N VAL A 190 -7.65 -16.86 -2.17
CA VAL A 190 -7.05 -17.07 -0.85
C VAL A 190 -5.62 -16.55 -0.89
N TYR A 191 -5.31 -15.62 0.01
CA TYR A 191 -4.01 -14.98 0.13
C TYR A 191 -3.36 -15.35 1.47
N ASP A 192 -2.03 -15.42 1.48
CA ASP A 192 -1.21 -15.47 2.68
C ASP A 192 -1.04 -14.03 3.19
N ASN A 193 -1.86 -13.65 4.18
CA ASN A 193 -1.83 -12.38 4.89
C ASN A 193 -0.45 -12.08 5.49
N ARG A 194 0.29 -13.08 5.98
CA ARG A 194 1.62 -12.86 6.57
C ARG A 194 2.62 -12.46 5.49
N ARG A 195 2.67 -13.18 4.37
CA ARG A 195 3.53 -12.83 3.22
C ARG A 195 3.12 -11.51 2.60
N MET A 196 1.82 -11.26 2.47
CA MET A 196 1.27 -10.02 1.94
C MET A 196 1.68 -8.83 2.81
N GLY A 197 1.42 -8.90 4.12
CA GLY A 197 1.77 -7.84 5.07
C GLY A 197 3.27 -7.57 5.12
N LEU A 198 4.10 -8.62 5.16
CA LEU A 198 5.56 -8.49 5.15
C LEU A 198 6.05 -7.85 3.85
N SER A 199 5.56 -8.30 2.70
CA SER A 199 5.99 -7.78 1.40
C SER A 199 5.58 -6.32 1.21
N MET A 200 4.37 -5.93 1.64
CA MET A 200 3.92 -4.54 1.63
C MET A 200 4.74 -3.66 2.58
N ALA A 201 5.05 -4.15 3.79
CA ALA A 201 5.87 -3.41 4.75
C ALA A 201 7.31 -3.23 4.23
N LEU A 202 7.94 -4.28 3.70
CA LEU A 202 9.30 -4.23 3.17
C LEU A 202 9.41 -3.32 1.95
N SER A 203 8.52 -3.48 0.96
CA SER A 203 8.50 -2.62 -0.22
C SER A 203 8.28 -1.15 0.16
N GLY A 204 7.34 -0.86 1.05
CA GLY A 204 7.09 0.50 1.56
C GLY A 204 8.31 1.08 2.29
N PHE A 205 8.92 0.30 3.18
CA PHE A 205 10.13 0.69 3.90
C PHE A 205 11.30 0.98 2.95
N SER A 206 11.55 0.10 1.97
CA SER A 206 12.61 0.27 0.98
C SER A 206 12.43 1.54 0.14
N ILE A 207 11.21 1.82 -0.34
CA ILE A 207 10.90 3.03 -1.12
C ILE A 207 11.15 4.28 -0.27
N ARG A 208 10.71 4.29 0.99
CA ARG A 208 10.91 5.43 1.91
C ARG A 208 12.37 5.62 2.28
N PHE A 209 13.10 4.53 2.51
CA PHE A 209 14.53 4.56 2.80
C PHE A 209 15.33 5.14 1.64
N MET A 210 15.05 4.71 0.41
CA MET A 210 15.67 5.27 -0.80
C MET A 210 15.36 6.75 -1.00
N SER A 211 14.11 7.15 -0.78
CA SER A 211 13.72 8.57 -0.80
C SER A 211 14.46 9.38 0.26
N GLY A 212 14.65 8.83 1.46
CA GLY A 212 15.39 9.48 2.55
C GLY A 212 16.85 9.69 2.22
N ILE A 213 17.52 8.69 1.64
CA ILE A 213 18.92 8.79 1.20
C ILE A 213 19.06 9.86 0.11
N ALA A 214 18.19 9.87 -0.90
CA ALA A 214 18.22 10.87 -1.96
C ALA A 214 18.06 12.30 -1.40
N CYS A 215 17.10 12.51 -0.49
CA CYS A 215 16.94 13.80 0.20
C CYS A 215 18.17 14.18 1.04
N GLY A 216 18.80 13.20 1.71
CA GLY A 216 20.03 13.41 2.49
C GLY A 216 21.19 13.90 1.62
N ILE A 217 21.41 13.28 0.47
CA ILE A 217 22.45 13.69 -0.49
C ILE A 217 22.22 15.12 -0.99
N VAL A 218 20.99 15.46 -1.37
CA VAL A 218 20.62 16.81 -1.82
C VAL A 218 20.85 17.83 -0.70
N TYR A 219 20.48 17.49 0.54
CA TYR A 219 20.71 18.36 1.69
C TYR A 219 22.19 18.62 1.95
N ILE A 220 23.03 17.58 1.89
CA ILE A 220 24.49 17.70 2.05
C ILE A 220 25.08 18.60 0.96
N LYS A 221 24.71 18.37 -0.31
CA LYS A 221 25.17 19.21 -1.44
C LYS A 221 24.72 20.66 -1.28
N TRP A 222 23.45 20.89 -0.95
CA TRP A 222 22.93 22.24 -0.74
C TRP A 222 23.64 22.95 0.42
N LYS A 223 23.92 22.24 1.51
CA LYS A 223 24.69 22.77 2.64
C LYS A 223 26.11 23.12 2.24
N SER A 224 26.75 22.29 1.40
CA SER A 224 28.11 22.54 0.88
C SER A 224 28.17 23.69 -0.13
N LEU A 225 27.09 23.95 -0.89
CA LEU A 225 27.00 25.04 -1.87
C LEU A 225 26.61 26.38 -1.24
N ARG A 226 25.95 26.36 -0.07
CA ARG A 226 25.56 27.59 0.63
C ARG A 226 26.70 28.52 1.05
N PRO A 227 27.87 28.05 1.56
CA PRO A 227 28.98 28.97 1.86
C PRO A 227 29.52 29.68 0.61
N ASN A 228 29.52 29.02 -0.57
CA ASN A 228 30.02 29.62 -1.81
C ASN A 228 29.07 30.65 -2.42
N GLN A 229 27.76 30.51 -2.24
CA GLN A 229 26.79 31.50 -2.68
C GLN A 229 26.98 32.83 -1.93
N ILE A 230 27.18 32.82 -0.61
CA ILE A 230 27.41 34.03 0.20
C ILE A 230 28.67 34.80 -0.25
N VAL A 231 29.74 34.08 -0.61
CA VAL A 231 31.02 34.68 -1.09
C VAL A 231 30.92 35.20 -2.53
N THR A 232 30.09 34.58 -3.37
CA THR A 232 29.90 35.05 -4.75
C THR A 232 29.05 36.32 -4.78
N THR A 233 27.98 36.42 -3.97
CA THR A 233 27.19 37.66 -3.88
C THR A 233 27.97 38.84 -3.29
N SER A 234 28.95 38.61 -2.40
CA SER A 234 29.83 39.69 -1.90
C SER A 234 30.85 40.16 -2.94
N ASN A 235 31.33 39.27 -3.82
CA ASN A 235 32.29 39.65 -4.87
C ASN A 235 31.63 40.38 -6.04
N THR A 236 30.37 40.10 -6.35
CA THR A 236 29.62 40.85 -7.38
C THR A 236 29.23 42.26 -6.91
N GLN A 237 29.18 42.54 -5.60
CA GLN A 237 28.98 43.90 -5.08
C GLN A 237 30.25 44.75 -5.03
N HIS A 238 31.45 44.15 -5.11
CA HIS A 238 32.72 44.88 -5.12
C HIS A 238 33.30 45.14 -6.53
N THR A 239 32.65 44.69 -7.61
CA THR A 239 33.06 44.97 -9.00
C THR A 239 31.99 45.75 -9.78
N SER A 240 31.29 46.67 -9.11
CA SER A 240 30.37 47.61 -9.76
C SER A 240 30.33 48.94 -8.99
N THR A 241 31.48 49.58 -8.86
CA THR A 241 31.58 51.02 -8.57
C THR A 241 32.42 51.68 -9.65
N ASP A 242 31.81 51.98 -10.79
CA ASP A 242 31.98 53.30 -11.43
C ASP A 242 30.87 53.52 -12.48
N GLY A 243 30.27 54.71 -12.51
CA GLY A 243 29.36 55.15 -13.59
C GLY A 243 27.87 55.31 -13.29
N SER A 244 27.53 56.34 -12.50
CA SER A 244 26.48 57.36 -12.76
C SER A 244 25.07 57.00 -13.31
N ILE A 245 24.06 57.42 -12.52
CA ILE A 245 22.82 58.16 -12.89
C ILE A 245 21.45 57.40 -12.98
N ASP A 246 20.62 57.73 -11.99
CA ASP A 246 19.17 58.04 -11.96
C ASP A 246 18.08 57.02 -11.57
N ARG A 247 17.35 57.50 -10.54
CA ARG A 247 15.90 57.50 -10.28
C ARG A 247 15.13 56.22 -9.91
N ASN A 248 14.77 56.20 -8.62
CA ASN A 248 13.43 55.97 -8.07
C ASN A 248 12.58 54.85 -8.67
N GLN A 249 12.34 53.80 -7.88
CA GLN A 249 10.98 53.52 -7.43
C GLN A 249 10.96 52.65 -6.16
N HIS A 250 10.53 53.29 -5.07
CA HIS A 250 9.84 52.63 -3.98
C HIS A 250 8.69 51.78 -4.54
N HIS A 251 8.67 50.49 -4.24
CA HIS A 251 7.43 49.81 -3.88
C HIS A 251 7.72 48.64 -2.95
N GLU A 252 7.66 48.96 -1.66
CA GLU A 252 7.22 48.05 -0.63
C GLU A 252 5.80 47.58 -0.99
N ILE A 253 5.59 46.28 -1.24
CA ILE A 253 4.31 45.61 -1.04
C ILE A 253 4.59 44.20 -0.49
N THR A 254 4.43 44.10 0.82
CA THR A 254 4.01 42.93 1.60
C THR A 254 3.09 41.98 0.84
N ARG A 255 3.20 40.67 1.06
CA ARG A 255 2.05 39.77 1.33
C ARG A 255 2.50 38.34 1.63
N PHE A 256 2.04 37.88 2.80
CA PHE A 256 1.66 36.54 3.27
C PHE A 256 2.29 35.30 2.65
#